data_AF-A0A379TNE2-F1
#
_entry.id   AF-A0A379TNE2-F1
#
_cell.length_a   1.000
_cell.length_b   1.000
_cell.length_c   1.000
_cell.angle_alpha   90.00
_cell.angle_beta   90.00
_cell.angle_gamma   90.00
#
_symmetry.space_group_name_H-M   'P 1'
#
loop_
_entity.id
_entity.type
_entity.pdbx_description
1 polymer ?
#
loop_
_entity_poly.entity_id
_entity_poly.type
_entity_poly.pdbx_seq_one_letter_code
_entity_poly.pdbx_strand_id
1 'polypeptide(L)' 'MTSQPWPFPQSLMTAFMAEYDSGDIVIDPKELQEANWYRYDDLPLLPPPGTVARRLVEDTVAMCRAEYD' A
#
# COMPACT_ATOMS: atom_id res chain seq x y z
N MET A 1 8.62 -8.19 2.48
CA MET A 1 7.64 -9.02 1.75
C MET A 1 7.27 -10.25 2.59
N THR A 2 5.99 -10.45 2.89
CA THR A 2 5.47 -11.53 3.75
C THR A 2 4.07 -11.97 3.28
N SER A 3 3.60 -13.12 3.73
CA SER A 3 2.17 -13.49 3.66
C SER A 3 1.50 -13.34 5.02
N GLN A 4 0.18 -13.14 5.05
CA GLN A 4 -0.63 -13.08 6.29
C GLN A 4 -1.98 -13.76 6.08
N PRO A 5 -2.41 -14.66 6.98
CA PRO A 5 -3.77 -15.18 6.94
C PRO A 5 -4.78 -14.08 7.28
N TRP A 6 -5.88 -14.02 6.52
CA TRP A 6 -6.96 -13.05 6.70
C TRP A 6 -8.29 -13.78 6.89
N PRO A 7 -8.89 -13.75 8.09
CA PRO A 7 -9.99 -14.65 8.44
C PRO A 7 -11.39 -14.22 7.91
N PHE A 8 -11.48 -13.26 6.98
CA PHE A 8 -12.79 -12.80 6.45
C PHE A 8 -12.71 -12.53 4.93
N PRO A 9 -13.33 -13.34 4.05
CA PRO A 9 -14.08 -14.56 4.33
C PRO A 9 -13.18 -15.73 4.77
N GLN A 10 -12.12 -16.08 4.04
CA GLN A 10 -11.03 -17.02 4.40
C GLN A 10 -9.92 -16.84 3.35
N SER A 11 -8.91 -16.02 3.60
CA SER A 11 -7.93 -15.64 2.56
C SER A 11 -6.50 -15.70 3.06
N LEU A 12 -5.55 -15.89 2.14
CA LEU A 12 -4.12 -15.70 2.39
C LEU A 12 -3.66 -14.47 1.63
N MET A 13 -3.29 -13.41 2.35
CA MET A 13 -2.76 -12.19 1.75
C MET A 13 -1.31 -12.43 1.37
N THR A 14 -0.97 -12.20 0.10
CA THR A 14 0.40 -12.19 -0.41
C THR A 14 0.79 -10.75 -0.69
N ALA A 15 1.79 -10.25 0.03
CA ALA A 15 2.22 -8.86 -0.08
C ALA A 15 3.18 -8.68 -1.27
N PHE A 16 2.92 -7.67 -2.10
CA PHE A 16 3.76 -7.29 -3.23
C PHE A 16 4.12 -5.80 -3.17
N MET A 17 5.24 -5.45 -3.79
CA MET A 17 5.69 -4.10 -4.08
C MET A 17 5.82 -3.99 -5.59
N ALA A 18 5.44 -2.84 -6.13
CA ALA A 18 5.51 -2.55 -7.55
C ALA A 18 5.88 -1.08 -7.75
N GLU A 19 6.60 -0.82 -8.82
CA GLU A 19 6.89 0.53 -9.30
C GLU A 19 5.89 0.92 -10.38
N TYR A 20 5.56 2.20 -10.43
CA TYR A 20 4.71 2.75 -11.48
C TYR A 20 5.47 2.74 -12.81
N ASP A 21 4.85 2.19 -13.86
CA ASP A 21 5.39 2.18 -15.22
C ASP A 21 4.79 3.30 -16.08
N SER A 22 3.46 3.30 -16.27
CA SER A 22 2.77 4.30 -17.12
C SER A 22 1.25 4.38 -16.86
N GLY A 23 0.61 5.42 -17.40
CA GLY A 23 -0.85 5.65 -17.36
C GLY A 23 -1.35 6.65 -16.31
N ASP A 24 -2.63 7.00 -16.37
CA ASP A 24 -3.28 7.91 -15.43
C ASP A 24 -4.22 7.16 -14.47
N ILE A 25 -4.43 7.72 -13.27
CA ILE A 25 -5.38 7.14 -12.31
C ILE A 25 -6.81 7.31 -12.85
N VAL A 26 -7.47 6.18 -13.12
CA VAL A 26 -8.91 6.11 -13.42
C VAL A 26 -9.51 5.04 -12.51
N ILE A 27 -10.31 5.46 -11.53
CA ILE A 27 -10.90 4.56 -10.53
C ILE A 27 -12.18 3.90 -11.05
N ASP A 28 -12.47 2.68 -10.58
CA ASP A 28 -13.82 2.09 -10.65
C ASP A 28 -14.63 2.55 -9.42
N PRO A 29 -15.68 3.38 -9.59
CA PRO A 29 -16.47 3.89 -8.47
C PRO A 29 -17.25 2.83 -7.68
N LYS A 30 -17.34 1.59 -8.18
CA LYS A 30 -17.96 0.47 -7.43
C LYS A 30 -17.06 -0.09 -6.34
N GLU A 31 -15.74 0.05 -6.51
CA GLU A 31 -14.73 -0.49 -5.60
C GLU A 31 -14.06 0.60 -4.77
N LEU A 32 -13.75 1.75 -5.38
CA LEU A 32 -12.99 2.83 -4.74
C LEU A 32 -13.76 4.16 -4.79
N GLN A 33 -13.75 4.87 -3.67
CA GLN A 33 -14.26 6.25 -3.60
C GLN A 33 -13.24 7.26 -4.13
N GLU A 34 -11.96 7.06 -3.82
CA GLU A 34 -10.86 7.93 -4.23
C GLU A 34 -9.56 7.13 -4.33
N ALA A 35 -8.65 7.58 -5.19
CA ALA A 35 -7.27 7.10 -5.27
C ALA A 35 -6.37 8.24 -5.73
N ASN A 36 -5.20 8.35 -5.12
CA ASN A 36 -4.22 9.39 -5.46
C ASN A 36 -2.80 8.92 -5.11
N TRP A 37 -1.83 9.64 -5.67
CA TRP A 37 -0.43 9.54 -5.27
C TRP A 37 -0.18 10.39 -4.03
N TYR A 38 0.45 9.80 -3.02
CA TYR A 38 0.84 10.47 -1.79
C TYR A 38 2.36 10.44 -1.66
N ARG A 39 2.94 11.55 -1.21
CA ARG A 39 4.38 11.62 -0.95
C ARG A 39 4.70 10.83 0.31
N TYR A 40 5.83 10.12 0.32
CA TYR A 40 6.19 9.17 1.39
C TYR A 40 6.35 9.81 2.78
N ASP A 41 6.51 11.13 2.88
CA ASP A 41 6.65 11.90 4.12
C ASP A 41 5.39 12.74 4.47
N ASP A 42 4.34 12.69 3.65
CA ASP A 42 3.06 13.39 3.86
C ASP A 42 1.89 12.42 3.59
N LEU A 43 1.82 11.38 4.43
CA LEU A 43 0.84 10.31 4.32
C LEU A 43 -0.46 10.64 5.06
N PRO A 44 -1.62 10.25 4.51
CA PRO A 44 -2.91 10.41 5.17
C PRO A 44 -3.08 9.41 6.33
N LEU A 45 -4.30 9.29 6.86
CA LEU A 45 -4.61 8.26 7.85
C LEU A 45 -4.34 6.86 7.25
N LEU A 46 -3.47 6.12 7.91
CA LEU A 46 -3.05 4.78 7.49
C LEU A 46 -3.80 3.68 8.25
N PRO A 47 -3.84 2.45 7.70
CA PRO A 47 -4.34 1.29 8.43
C PRO A 47 -3.62 1.07 9.77
N PRO A 48 -4.26 0.33 10.71
CA PRO A 48 -3.66 0.04 12.02
C PRO A 48 -2.31 -0.69 11.90
N PRO A 49 -1.37 -0.41 12.83
CA PRO A 49 -0.15 -1.20 12.97
C PRO A 49 -0.44 -2.70 13.12
N GLY A 50 0.41 -3.53 12.50
CA GLY A 50 0.29 -5.00 12.53
C GLY A 50 -0.50 -5.61 11.35
N THR A 51 -1.15 -4.79 10.53
CA THR A 51 -1.75 -5.24 9.25
C THR A 51 -0.67 -5.37 8.16
N VAL A 52 -0.85 -6.31 7.21
CA VAL A 52 0.02 -6.38 6.01
C VAL A 52 -0.03 -5.08 5.21
N ALA A 53 -1.19 -4.42 5.13
CA ALA A 53 -1.31 -3.12 4.45
C ALA A 53 -0.39 -2.07 5.09
N ARG A 54 -0.42 -1.92 6.42
CA ARG A 54 0.46 -0.98 7.12
C ARG A 54 1.93 -1.35 6.96
N ARG A 55 2.26 -2.64 7.00
CA ARG A 55 3.63 -3.14 6.78
C ARG A 55 4.15 -2.73 5.39
N LEU A 56 3.36 -2.93 4.33
CA LEU A 56 3.75 -2.57 2.96
C LEU A 56 4.02 -1.08 2.83
N VAL A 57 3.15 -0.22 3.38
CA VAL A 57 3.34 1.23 3.33
C VAL A 57 4.63 1.65 4.04
N GLU A 58 4.87 1.15 5.25
CA GLU A 58 6.08 1.51 6.02
C GLU A 58 7.37 1.00 5.34
N ASP A 59 7.34 -0.21 4.78
CA ASP A 59 8.49 -0.76 4.04
C ASP A 59 8.77 0.12 2.79
N THR A 60 7.73 0.57 2.05
CA THR A 60 7.90 1.51 0.91
C THR A 60 8.46 2.86 1.35
N VAL A 61 7.98 3.43 2.47
CA VAL A 61 8.52 4.69 3.02
C VAL A 61 9.99 4.54 3.39
N ALA A 62 10.36 3.41 3.99
CA ALA A 62 11.75 3.12 4.33
C ALA A 62 12.65 3.03 3.08
N MET A 63 12.16 2.41 1.99
CA MET A 63 12.87 2.37 0.71
C MET A 63 13.05 3.78 0.13
N CYS A 64 12.00 4.60 0.09
CA CYS A 64 12.12 5.98 -0.39
C CYS A 64 13.13 6.79 0.44
N ARG A 65 13.12 6.67 1.77
CA ARG A 65 14.12 7.37 2.60
C ARG A 65 15.54 6.91 2.30
N ALA A 66 15.75 5.61 2.10
CA ALA A 66 17.07 5.06 1.81
C ALA A 66 17.64 5.47 0.43
N GLU A 67 16.79 5.82 -0.53
CA GLU A 67 17.21 6.23 -1.88
C GLU A 67 17.45 7.74 -2.03
N TYR A 68 16.78 8.56 -1.22
CA TYR A 68 16.81 10.02 -1.33
C TYR A 68 17.57 10.73 -0.19
N ASP A 69 18.16 9.98 0.75
CA ASP A 69 19.20 10.43 1.70
C ASP A 69 20.61 10.20 1.12
#